data_AF-B4R997-F1
#
_entry.id   AF-B4R997-F1
#
_cell.length_a   1.000
_cell.length_b   1.000
_cell.length_c   1.000
_cell.angle_alpha   90.00
_cell.angle_beta   90.00
_cell.angle_gamma   90.00
#
_symmetry.space_group_name_H-M   'P 1'
#
loop_
_entity.id
_entity.type
_entity.pdbx_description
1 polymer ?
#
loop_
_entity_poly.entity_id
_entity_poly.type
_entity_poly.pdbx_seq_one_letter_code
_entity_poly.pdbx_strand_id
1 'polypeptide(L)'
;MALVAAGGVGAGAAPADLLSEGGHRLLLVFRGEQNKNHIDGAGFRGACPAMLSVIVDARQDPDALPALLAQLTRGAVEGLVREVFIVAPHSETIVALCEDMGAEAADGIEPALAWAKSDLVLVLPAALRLRDGWVEALGAHVAAGGPGAVVVGLVRGGLFSSAPFGVLVERARVVSLQEPDLDRLRRKLGLRPPRIG
;
A
#
# COMPACT_ATOMS: atom_id res chain seq x y z
N MET A 1 52.35 -4.51 -22.52
CA MET A 1 51.74 -5.03 -23.76
C MET A 1 50.64 -4.05 -24.14
N ALA A 2 50.85 -3.28 -25.20
CA ALA A 2 49.99 -2.18 -25.66
C ALA A 2 49.52 -2.49 -27.08
N LEU A 3 48.24 -2.22 -27.40
CA LEU A 3 47.60 -2.05 -28.73
C LEU A 3 46.06 -2.12 -28.49
N VAL A 4 45.13 -1.40 -29.14
CA VAL A 4 45.14 -0.30 -30.13
C VAL A 4 43.71 0.29 -30.16
N ALA A 5 43.60 1.54 -30.60
CA ALA A 5 42.35 2.29 -30.81
C ALA A 5 41.88 2.28 -32.27
N ALA A 6 40.57 2.37 -32.50
CA ALA A 6 39.86 3.04 -33.63
C ALA A 6 38.34 2.84 -33.37
N GLY A 7 37.41 3.78 -33.50
CA GLY A 7 37.34 4.98 -34.33
C GLY A 7 36.10 4.84 -35.24
N GLY A 8 35.06 5.65 -35.03
CA GLY A 8 33.85 5.63 -35.87
C GLY A 8 32.85 6.72 -35.51
N VAL A 9 32.97 7.88 -36.18
CA VAL A 9 32.08 9.04 -36.13
C VAL A 9 31.08 8.94 -37.29
N GLY A 10 29.79 9.21 -37.03
CA GLY A 10 28.78 9.48 -38.04
C GLY A 10 27.80 10.52 -37.50
N ALA A 11 27.80 11.70 -38.14
CA ALA A 11 27.01 12.86 -37.77
C ALA A 11 25.77 13.02 -38.68
N GLY A 12 24.70 13.59 -38.11
CA GLY A 12 23.78 14.47 -38.85
C GLY A 12 22.35 13.97 -39.02
N ALA A 13 21.45 14.44 -38.15
CA ALA A 13 20.28 15.28 -38.50
C ALA A 13 19.32 15.43 -37.29
N ALA A 14 19.22 16.65 -36.75
CA ALA A 14 18.06 17.15 -36.00
C ALA A 14 17.08 17.81 -37.00
N PRO A 15 15.84 18.26 -36.66
CA PRO A 15 15.25 18.38 -35.32
C PRO A 15 13.79 17.90 -35.19
N ALA A 16 13.35 17.67 -33.95
CA ALA A 16 11.95 17.79 -33.55
C ALA A 16 11.90 18.14 -32.05
N ASP A 17 12.14 19.41 -31.73
CA ASP A 17 11.55 20.04 -30.56
C ASP A 17 10.04 20.11 -30.81
N LEU A 18 9.22 19.55 -29.91
CA LEU A 18 8.07 20.23 -29.34
C LEU A 18 7.40 19.37 -28.25
N LEU A 19 7.52 19.88 -27.02
CA LEU A 19 6.49 19.94 -25.97
C LEU A 19 6.10 18.68 -25.20
N SER A 20 6.47 18.73 -23.90
CA SER A 20 5.58 18.53 -22.75
C SER A 20 5.03 17.10 -22.57
N GLU A 21 5.22 16.41 -21.45
CA GLU A 21 5.03 16.91 -20.10
C GLU A 21 6.04 16.28 -19.15
N GLY A 22 6.53 17.09 -18.21
CA GLY A 22 7.24 16.60 -17.04
C GLY A 22 6.32 15.73 -16.19
N GLY A 23 6.34 14.43 -16.44
CA GLY A 23 5.93 13.45 -15.45
C GLY A 23 6.96 13.50 -14.33
N HIS A 24 6.68 14.28 -13.28
CA HIS A 24 7.40 14.22 -12.02
C HIS A 24 7.26 12.80 -11.45
N ARG A 25 8.13 11.90 -11.91
CA ARG A 25 8.24 10.52 -11.47
C ARG A 25 8.76 10.54 -10.04
N LEU A 26 7.84 10.64 -9.09
CA LEU A 26 8.13 10.63 -7.67
C LEU A 26 8.49 9.19 -7.30
N LEU A 27 9.75 8.82 -7.57
CA LEU A 27 10.29 7.52 -7.24
C LEU A 27 10.33 7.43 -5.70
N LEU A 28 9.31 6.82 -5.11
CA LEU A 28 9.25 6.52 -3.68
C LEU A 28 10.29 5.44 -3.37
N VAL A 29 11.54 5.87 -3.22
CA VAL A 29 12.63 5.01 -2.75
C VAL A 29 12.43 4.81 -1.25
N PHE A 30 11.72 3.74 -0.87
CA PHE A 30 11.60 3.31 0.50
C PHE A 30 12.96 2.80 0.99
N ARG A 31 13.72 3.68 1.66
CA ARG A 31 14.98 3.33 2.33
C ARG A 31 14.70 2.43 3.53
N GLY A 32 14.61 1.13 3.30
CA GLY A 32 14.58 0.12 4.35
C GLY A 32 16.00 -0.12 4.87
N GLU A 33 16.40 0.59 5.93
CA GLU A 33 17.67 0.33 6.61
C GLU A 33 17.51 0.14 8.12
N GLN A 34 18.00 -1.04 8.57
CA GLN A 34 18.29 -1.57 9.92
C GLN A 34 17.22 -1.49 11.03
N ASN A 35 16.87 -2.65 11.61
CA ASN A 35 17.60 -3.15 12.78
C ASN A 35 17.05 -4.52 13.24
N LYS A 36 17.96 -5.49 13.47
CA LYS A 36 17.66 -6.76 14.15
C LYS A 36 17.64 -6.47 15.65
N ASN A 37 16.47 -6.42 16.27
CA ASN A 37 16.34 -6.72 17.70
C ASN A 37 14.95 -7.30 17.97
N HIS A 38 14.94 -8.61 18.06
CA HIS A 38 13.90 -9.40 18.69
C HIS A 38 13.94 -9.14 20.20
N ILE A 39 12.82 -8.70 20.78
CA ILE A 39 12.54 -8.74 22.22
C ILE A 39 11.04 -8.95 22.42
N ASP A 40 10.70 -10.07 23.06
CA ASP A 40 9.36 -10.36 23.58
C ASP A 40 9.01 -9.45 24.77
N GLY A 41 7.71 -9.15 24.90
CA GLY A 41 7.06 -8.90 26.18
C GLY A 41 6.90 -7.43 26.60
N ALA A 42 5.66 -6.95 26.50
CA ALA A 42 5.04 -5.92 27.34
C ALA A 42 5.85 -4.63 27.61
N GLY A 43 5.58 -3.59 26.79
CA GLY A 43 5.82 -2.20 27.18
C GLY A 43 6.56 -1.35 26.17
N PHE A 44 6.10 -1.29 24.92
CA PHE A 44 6.60 -0.26 24.00
C PHE A 44 5.79 1.04 24.15
N ARG A 45 6.18 1.86 25.14
CA ARG A 45 5.99 3.32 25.09
C ARG A 45 7.30 3.92 24.56
N GLY A 46 7.43 3.90 23.24
CA GLY A 46 8.50 4.53 22.48
C GLY A 46 7.98 4.73 21.06
N ALA A 47 7.37 5.88 20.81
CA ALA A 47 6.64 6.17 19.59
C ALA A 47 7.60 6.35 18.39
N CYS A 48 7.95 5.23 17.75
CA CYS A 48 8.05 5.25 16.30
C CYS A 48 6.62 5.55 15.79
N PRO A 49 6.40 6.47 14.84
CA PRO A 49 5.07 6.58 14.22
C PRO A 49 4.75 5.19 13.69
N ALA A 50 3.72 4.53 14.23
CA ALA A 50 3.47 3.15 13.88
C ALA A 50 3.03 3.08 12.42
N MET A 51 3.94 2.62 11.56
CA MET A 51 3.79 2.60 10.12
C MET A 51 2.92 1.41 9.69
N LEU A 52 2.27 1.55 8.54
CA LEU A 52 1.36 0.57 7.98
C LEU A 52 1.97 -0.08 6.74
N SER A 53 1.84 -1.41 6.64
CA SER A 53 1.91 -2.10 5.34
C SER A 53 0.49 -2.17 4.79
N VAL A 54 0.28 -1.73 3.55
CA VAL A 54 -1.06 -1.72 2.94
C VAL A 54 -1.16 -2.85 1.93
N ILE A 55 -2.26 -3.59 1.96
CA ILE A 55 -2.59 -4.62 0.97
C ILE A 55 -3.88 -4.20 0.28
N VAL A 56 -3.85 -4.04 -1.03
CA VAL A 56 -5.03 -3.69 -1.83
C VAL A 56 -5.49 -4.91 -2.62
N ASP A 57 -6.69 -5.40 -2.31
CA ASP A 57 -7.34 -6.46 -3.09
C ASP A 57 -8.10 -5.85 -4.28
N ALA A 58 -7.52 -6.03 -5.46
CA ALA A 58 -8.01 -5.51 -6.72
C ALA A 58 -8.55 -6.60 -7.65
N ARG A 59 -8.70 -7.85 -7.17
CA ARG A 59 -9.14 -9.00 -8.00
C ARG A 59 -10.54 -8.82 -8.60
N GLN A 60 -11.41 -8.07 -7.93
CA GLN A 60 -12.80 -7.86 -8.37
C GLN A 60 -13.01 -6.54 -9.15
N ASP A 61 -12.14 -5.56 -8.96
CA ASP A 61 -12.29 -4.21 -9.54
C ASP A 61 -10.91 -3.54 -9.71
N PRO A 62 -10.09 -4.01 -10.68
CA PRO A 62 -8.77 -3.46 -10.92
C PRO A 62 -8.82 -2.01 -11.46
N ASP A 63 -9.89 -1.63 -12.16
CA ASP A 63 -10.07 -0.28 -12.69
C ASP A 63 -10.22 0.79 -11.59
N ALA A 64 -10.71 0.40 -10.41
CA ALA A 64 -10.81 1.31 -9.28
C ALA A 64 -9.48 1.55 -8.55
N LEU A 65 -8.44 0.76 -8.82
CA LEU A 65 -7.16 0.76 -8.11
C LEU A 65 -6.38 2.10 -8.22
N PRO A 66 -6.21 2.72 -9.40
CA PRO A 66 -5.37 3.92 -9.51
C PRO A 66 -5.82 5.07 -8.60
N ALA A 67 -7.13 5.26 -8.47
CA ALA A 67 -7.69 6.30 -7.62
C ALA A 67 -7.52 6.01 -6.11
N LEU A 68 -7.45 4.74 -5.70
CA LEU A 68 -7.10 4.40 -4.32
C LEU A 68 -5.60 4.58 -4.07
N LEU A 69 -4.74 4.16 -5.01
CA LEU A 69 -3.29 4.35 -4.91
C LEU A 69 -2.92 5.83 -4.78
N ALA A 70 -3.55 6.71 -5.58
CA ALA A 70 -3.37 8.15 -5.47
C ALA A 70 -3.72 8.72 -4.07
N GLN A 71 -4.72 8.14 -3.38
CA GLN A 71 -5.02 8.54 -2.00
C GLN A 71 -3.96 8.04 -1.01
N LEU A 72 -3.45 6.82 -1.22
CA LEU A 72 -2.39 6.24 -0.40
C LEU A 72 -1.07 7.00 -0.52
N THR A 73 -0.80 7.66 -1.65
CA THR A 73 0.37 8.53 -1.82
C THR A 73 0.46 9.58 -0.71
N ARG A 74 -0.66 10.18 -0.29
CA ARG A 74 -0.67 11.13 0.84
C ARG A 74 -0.20 10.45 2.13
N GLY A 75 -0.69 9.24 2.42
CA GLY A 75 -0.26 8.48 3.58
C GLY A 75 1.22 8.06 3.53
N ALA A 76 1.77 7.83 2.35
CA ALA A 76 3.20 7.55 2.17
C ALA A 76 4.06 8.80 2.40
N VAL A 77 3.64 9.96 1.86
CA VAL A 77 4.32 11.25 2.06
C VAL A 77 4.36 11.65 3.53
N GLU A 78 3.27 11.42 4.26
CA GLU A 78 3.18 11.68 5.71
C GLU A 78 3.88 10.62 6.58
N GLY A 79 4.49 9.59 5.96
CA GLY A 79 5.23 8.53 6.65
C GLY A 79 4.36 7.50 7.39
N LEU A 80 3.04 7.52 7.18
CA LEU A 80 2.12 6.53 7.75
C LEU A 80 2.18 5.20 6.98
N VAL A 81 2.31 5.26 5.65
CA VAL A 81 2.36 4.07 4.79
C VAL A 81 3.81 3.76 4.45
N ARG A 82 4.25 2.56 4.82
CA ARG A 82 5.61 2.06 4.56
C ARG A 82 5.74 1.41 3.19
N GLU A 83 4.72 0.65 2.77
CA GLU A 83 4.74 -0.13 1.54
C GLU A 83 3.32 -0.52 1.16
N VAL A 84 3.16 -0.86 -0.12
CA VAL A 84 1.87 -1.25 -0.70
C VAL A 84 2.05 -2.54 -1.48
N PHE A 85 1.17 -3.51 -1.21
CA PHE A 85 1.04 -4.75 -1.98
C PHE A 85 -0.27 -4.74 -2.74
N ILE A 86 -0.26 -5.18 -4.00
CA ILE A 86 -1.43 -5.24 -4.87
C ILE A 86 -1.76 -6.71 -5.15
N VAL A 87 -2.94 -7.15 -4.74
CA VAL A 87 -3.46 -8.48 -5.03
C VAL A 87 -4.37 -8.39 -6.25
N ALA A 88 -3.86 -8.82 -7.40
CA ALA A 88 -4.56 -8.76 -8.68
C ALA A 88 -4.03 -9.82 -9.65
N PRO A 89 -4.82 -10.22 -10.67
CA PRO A 89 -4.29 -10.98 -11.79
C PRO A 89 -3.15 -10.24 -12.49
N HIS A 90 -2.13 -10.98 -12.94
CA HIS A 90 -1.04 -10.40 -13.70
C HIS A 90 -1.55 -9.72 -14.98
N SER A 91 -1.20 -8.44 -15.16
CA SER A 91 -1.50 -7.66 -16.36
C SER A 91 -0.50 -6.51 -16.50
N GLU A 92 -0.31 -6.01 -17.72
CA GLU A 92 0.60 -4.87 -17.99
C GLU A 92 0.20 -3.63 -17.17
N THR A 93 -1.09 -3.39 -16.97
CA THR A 93 -1.60 -2.30 -16.14
C THR A 93 -1.14 -2.42 -14.69
N ILE A 94 -1.19 -3.62 -14.11
CA ILE A 94 -0.74 -3.84 -12.73
C ILE A 94 0.77 -3.70 -12.63
N VAL A 95 1.52 -4.21 -13.60
CA VAL A 95 2.99 -4.04 -13.65
C VAL A 95 3.35 -2.55 -13.69
N ALA A 96 2.73 -1.77 -14.58
CA ALA A 96 2.96 -0.33 -14.68
C ALA A 96 2.61 0.42 -13.38
N LEU A 97 1.49 0.06 -12.74
CA LEU A 97 1.10 0.66 -11.45
C LEU A 97 2.08 0.32 -10.32
N CYS A 98 2.58 -0.92 -10.28
CA CYS A 98 3.61 -1.32 -9.33
C CYS A 98 4.90 -0.51 -9.51
N GLU A 99 5.35 -0.34 -10.76
CA GLU A 99 6.54 0.45 -11.08
C GLU A 99 6.39 1.95 -10.75
N ASP A 100 5.21 2.52 -10.98
CA ASP A 100 4.94 3.94 -10.71
C ASP A 100 4.86 4.24 -9.21
N MET A 101 4.22 3.35 -8.44
CA MET A 101 3.93 3.56 -7.02
C MET A 101 4.96 2.94 -6.08
N GLY A 102 5.94 2.19 -6.59
CA GLY A 102 6.85 1.39 -5.78
C GLY A 102 6.12 0.28 -5.00
N ALA A 103 5.06 -0.26 -5.58
CA ALA A 103 4.26 -1.33 -5.00
C ALA A 103 4.71 -2.71 -5.53
N GLU A 104 4.36 -3.76 -4.80
CA GLU A 104 4.67 -5.15 -5.18
C GLU A 104 3.38 -5.93 -5.45
N ALA A 105 3.34 -6.69 -6.56
CA ALA A 105 2.19 -7.53 -6.87
C ALA A 105 2.27 -8.88 -6.13
N ALA A 106 1.14 -9.36 -5.63
CA ALA A 106 1.03 -10.63 -4.93
C ALA A 106 -0.14 -11.47 -5.47
N ASP A 107 0.03 -12.80 -5.49
CA ASP A 107 -0.99 -13.74 -5.97
C ASP A 107 -2.19 -13.88 -5.00
N GLY A 108 -2.06 -13.33 -3.79
CA GLY A 108 -3.09 -13.41 -2.75
C GLY A 108 -2.79 -12.52 -1.55
N ILE A 109 -3.78 -12.40 -0.65
CA ILE A 109 -3.60 -11.64 0.59
C ILE A 109 -2.62 -12.35 1.54
N GLU A 110 -2.57 -13.68 1.53
CA GLU A 110 -1.65 -14.48 2.36
C GLU A 110 -0.17 -14.21 2.06
N PRO A 111 0.33 -14.32 0.81
CA PRO A 111 1.72 -13.97 0.51
C PRO A 111 2.02 -12.49 0.78
N ALA A 112 1.07 -11.58 0.50
CA ALA A 112 1.23 -10.16 0.84
C ALA A 112 1.36 -9.91 2.35
N LEU A 113 0.62 -10.65 3.19
CA LEU A 113 0.75 -10.60 4.64
C LEU A 113 2.10 -11.16 5.13
N ALA A 114 2.64 -12.17 4.46
CA ALA A 114 3.95 -12.74 4.77
C ALA A 114 5.09 -11.77 4.42
N TRP A 115 4.95 -11.01 3.31
CA TRP A 115 5.95 -10.03 2.88
C TRP A 115 5.86 -8.70 3.63
N ALA A 116 4.70 -8.39 4.23
CA ALA A 116 4.50 -7.17 5.00
C ALA A 116 5.53 -7.02 6.13
N LYS A 117 6.21 -5.87 6.13
CA LYS A 117 7.31 -5.54 7.03
C LYS A 117 6.84 -4.80 8.28
N SER A 118 5.60 -4.31 8.30
CA SER A 118 5.01 -3.61 9.45
C SER A 118 4.18 -4.55 10.31
N ASP A 119 4.09 -4.26 11.61
CA ASP A 119 3.24 -5.03 12.53
C ASP A 119 1.76 -4.74 12.35
N LEU A 120 1.42 -3.56 11.84
CA LEU A 120 0.07 -3.20 11.45
C LEU A 120 -0.10 -3.28 9.94
N VAL A 121 -1.14 -4.01 9.52
CA VAL A 121 -1.48 -4.20 8.13
C VAL A 121 -2.87 -3.65 7.87
N LEU A 122 -2.99 -2.80 6.85
CA LEU A 122 -4.26 -2.27 6.37
C LEU A 122 -4.64 -2.99 5.07
N VAL A 123 -5.72 -3.77 5.09
CA VAL A 123 -6.25 -4.47 3.93
C VAL A 123 -7.46 -3.72 3.38
N LEU A 124 -7.40 -3.31 2.11
CA LEU A 124 -8.44 -2.51 1.44
C LEU A 124 -8.90 -3.18 0.15
N PRO A 125 -10.20 -3.14 -0.21
CA PRO A 125 -10.61 -3.42 -1.57
C PRO A 125 -10.30 -2.23 -2.48
N ALA A 126 -9.96 -2.47 -3.76
CA ALA A 126 -9.64 -1.42 -4.73
C ALA A 126 -10.76 -0.38 -4.95
N ALA A 127 -12.02 -0.81 -4.80
CA ALA A 127 -13.20 0.05 -4.88
C ALA A 127 -13.36 1.00 -3.68
N LEU A 128 -12.60 0.81 -2.59
CA LEU A 128 -12.68 1.66 -1.40
C LEU A 128 -12.18 3.08 -1.72
N ARG A 129 -12.88 4.08 -1.20
CA ARG A 129 -12.44 5.48 -1.24
C ARG A 129 -12.32 5.97 0.19
N LEU A 130 -11.12 6.37 0.58
CA LEU A 130 -10.85 6.89 1.91
C LEU A 130 -11.50 8.27 2.02
N ARG A 131 -11.98 8.61 3.22
CA ARG A 131 -12.57 9.91 3.52
C ARG A 131 -11.48 10.99 3.67
N ASP A 132 -11.88 12.24 3.54
CA ASP A 132 -11.00 13.35 3.91
C ASP A 132 -10.56 13.22 5.38
N GLY A 133 -9.28 13.51 5.64
CA GLY A 133 -8.72 13.35 6.99
C GLY A 133 -8.36 11.91 7.39
N TRP A 134 -8.39 10.94 6.46
CA TRP A 134 -8.12 9.54 6.78
C TRP A 134 -6.74 9.32 7.39
N VAL A 135 -5.72 10.06 6.93
CA VAL A 135 -4.34 9.92 7.40
C VAL A 135 -4.25 10.29 8.86
N GLU A 136 -4.87 11.40 9.24
CA GLU A 136 -4.92 11.92 10.60
C GLU A 136 -5.72 10.99 11.51
N ALA A 137 -6.87 10.48 11.04
CA ALA A 137 -7.70 9.55 11.80
C ALA A 137 -7.01 8.20 12.04
N LEU A 138 -6.41 7.60 11.00
CA LEU A 138 -5.66 6.35 11.13
C LEU A 138 -4.38 6.56 11.93
N GLY A 139 -3.63 7.64 11.67
CA GLY A 139 -2.42 7.99 12.41
C GLY A 139 -2.68 8.17 13.90
N ALA A 140 -3.75 8.88 14.28
CA ALA A 140 -4.14 9.05 15.67
C ALA A 140 -4.56 7.73 16.34
N HIS A 141 -5.35 6.89 15.65
CA HIS A 141 -5.76 5.58 16.16
C HIS A 141 -4.56 4.67 16.42
N VAL A 142 -3.63 4.65 15.48
CA VAL A 142 -2.42 3.83 15.53
C VAL A 142 -1.43 4.36 16.59
N ALA A 143 -1.24 5.68 16.69
CA ALA A 143 -0.43 6.30 17.72
C ALA A 143 -0.99 6.08 19.14
N ALA A 144 -2.32 5.96 19.27
CA ALA A 144 -2.98 5.63 20.53
C ALA A 144 -2.82 4.14 20.92
N GLY A 145 -2.18 3.31 20.09
CA GLY A 145 -2.11 1.86 20.30
C GLY A 145 -3.46 1.18 20.13
N GLY A 146 -4.33 1.74 19.28
CA GLY A 146 -5.66 1.22 19.05
C GLY A 146 -5.63 -0.22 18.49
N PRO A 147 -6.59 -1.08 18.87
CA PRO A 147 -6.68 -2.44 18.34
C PRO A 147 -7.03 -2.42 16.84
N GLY A 148 -7.05 -3.59 16.21
CA GLY A 148 -7.53 -3.72 14.84
C GLY A 148 -8.93 -3.10 14.65
N ALA A 149 -9.13 -2.44 13.51
CA ALA A 149 -10.26 -1.57 13.24
C ALA A 149 -10.84 -1.83 11.85
N VAL A 150 -12.11 -1.47 11.65
CA VAL A 150 -12.72 -1.45 10.32
C VAL A 150 -12.59 -0.04 9.75
N VAL A 151 -11.96 0.07 8.59
CA VAL A 151 -11.86 1.34 7.85
C VAL A 151 -13.04 1.43 6.90
N VAL A 152 -13.86 2.46 7.01
CA VAL A 152 -15.08 2.62 6.21
C VAL A 152 -14.82 3.65 5.13
N GLY A 153 -15.03 3.24 3.87
CA GLY A 153 -14.90 4.14 2.74
C GLY A 153 -16.14 4.97 2.46
N LEU A 154 -15.99 5.94 1.56
CA LEU A 154 -17.09 6.63 0.90
C LEU A 154 -17.86 5.65 0.00
N VAL A 155 -19.18 5.79 -0.02
CA VAL A 155 -20.07 4.99 -0.86
C VAL A 155 -20.01 5.55 -2.28
N ARG A 156 -19.55 4.74 -3.23
CA ARG A 156 -19.70 5.03 -4.67
C ARG A 156 -20.96 4.32 -5.17
N GLY A 157 -22.15 4.87 -4.88
CA GLY A 157 -23.42 4.23 -5.25
C GLY A 157 -24.65 4.85 -4.60
N GLY A 158 -25.84 4.47 -5.08
CA GLY A 158 -27.13 4.97 -4.58
C GLY A 158 -27.46 4.51 -3.16
N LEU A 159 -28.62 4.94 -2.63
CA LEU A 159 -29.08 4.75 -1.24
C LEU A 159 -29.05 3.30 -0.69
N PHE A 160 -28.81 2.28 -1.51
CA PHE A 160 -28.86 0.85 -1.14
C PHE A 160 -27.52 0.11 -1.22
N SER A 161 -26.42 0.76 -1.62
CA SER A 161 -25.11 0.10 -1.72
C SER A 161 -24.42 0.06 -0.34
N SER A 162 -24.01 -1.14 0.11
CA SER A 162 -23.18 -1.27 1.31
C SER A 162 -21.85 -0.56 1.08
N ALA A 163 -21.46 0.32 2.01
CA ALA A 163 -20.17 1.00 1.94
C ALA A 163 -19.02 -0.02 1.87
N PRO A 164 -18.08 0.12 0.92
CA PRO A 164 -16.89 -0.72 0.92
C PRO A 164 -16.13 -0.50 2.22
N PHE A 165 -15.59 -1.57 2.78
CA PHE A 165 -14.84 -1.53 4.03
C PHE A 165 -13.46 -2.17 3.84
N GLY A 166 -12.48 -1.60 4.53
CA GLY A 166 -11.16 -2.15 4.75
C GLY A 166 -11.00 -2.58 6.20
N VAL A 167 -9.88 -3.24 6.49
CA VAL A 167 -9.59 -3.81 7.80
C VAL A 167 -8.15 -3.52 8.18
N LEU A 168 -7.97 -2.83 9.31
CA LEU A 168 -6.69 -2.67 10.00
C LEU A 168 -6.54 -3.82 10.99
N VAL A 169 -5.43 -4.56 10.90
CA VAL A 169 -5.14 -5.72 11.75
C VAL A 169 -3.68 -5.75 12.15
N GLU A 170 -3.40 -6.39 13.28
CA GLU A 170 -2.04 -6.79 13.63
C GLU A 170 -1.62 -7.99 12.79
N ARG A 171 -0.49 -7.89 12.07
CA ARG A 171 0.06 -8.92 11.20
C ARG A 171 0.20 -10.26 11.92
N ALA A 172 0.73 -10.24 13.14
CA ALA A 172 0.93 -11.45 13.97
C ALA A 172 -0.37 -12.23 14.22
N ARG A 173 -1.54 -11.58 14.19
CA ARG A 173 -2.84 -12.25 14.38
C ARG A 173 -3.38 -12.93 13.12
N VAL A 174 -2.91 -12.51 11.94
CA VAL A 174 -3.52 -12.87 10.66
C VAL A 174 -2.57 -13.61 9.72
N VAL A 175 -1.25 -13.55 9.96
CA VAL A 175 -0.24 -14.22 9.12
C VAL A 175 -0.40 -15.74 9.06
N SER A 176 -0.97 -16.35 10.11
CA SER A 176 -1.23 -17.81 10.13
C SER A 176 -2.53 -18.21 9.43
N LEU A 177 -3.30 -17.25 8.90
CA LEU A 177 -4.55 -17.55 8.20
C LEU A 177 -4.26 -18.03 6.78
N GLN A 178 -4.75 -19.22 6.48
CA GLN A 178 -4.82 -19.72 5.11
C GLN A 178 -5.96 -19.01 4.38
N GLU A 179 -5.70 -18.45 3.20
CA GLU A 179 -6.68 -17.74 2.36
C GLU A 179 -7.48 -16.65 3.12
N PRO A 180 -6.82 -15.59 3.60
CA PRO A 180 -7.50 -14.47 4.22
C PRO A 180 -8.29 -13.66 3.18
N ASP A 181 -9.51 -13.30 3.54
CA ASP A 181 -10.38 -12.36 2.84
C ASP A 181 -10.87 -11.26 3.79
N LEU A 182 -11.36 -10.15 3.26
CA LEU A 182 -11.82 -8.99 4.05
C LEU A 182 -12.90 -9.34 5.10
N ASP A 183 -13.86 -10.21 4.76
CA ASP A 183 -14.92 -10.62 5.67
C ASP A 183 -14.39 -11.50 6.80
N ARG A 184 -13.40 -12.36 6.52
CA ARG A 184 -12.75 -13.20 7.52
C ARG A 184 -11.85 -12.39 8.44
N LEU A 185 -11.11 -11.42 7.90
CA LEU A 185 -10.33 -10.46 8.67
C LEU A 185 -11.23 -9.63 9.59
N ARG A 186 -12.35 -9.12 9.08
CA ARG A 186 -13.35 -8.40 9.88
C ARG A 186 -13.89 -9.25 11.03
N ARG A 187 -14.25 -10.51 10.77
CA ARG A 187 -14.75 -11.44 11.80
C ARG A 187 -13.72 -11.69 12.91
N LYS A 188 -12.42 -11.64 12.60
CA LYS A 188 -11.34 -11.79 13.58
C LYS A 188 -11.18 -10.59 14.53
N LEU A 189 -11.69 -9.42 14.16
CA LEU A 189 -11.70 -8.26 15.05
C LEU A 189 -12.73 -8.36 16.18
N GLY A 190 -13.66 -9.32 16.11
CA GLY A 190 -14.72 -9.52 17.10
C GLY A 190 -16.04 -8.86 16.73
N LEU A 191 -16.98 -8.83 17.69
CA LEU A 191 -18.38 -8.45 17.44
C LEU A 191 -18.62 -6.94 17.23
N ARG A 192 -17.69 -6.09 17.70
CA ARG A 192 -17.79 -4.61 17.60
C ARG A 192 -16.41 -3.96 17.42
N PRO A 193 -15.77 -4.12 16.26
CA PRO A 193 -14.53 -3.42 16.00
C PRO A 193 -14.76 -1.91 15.97
N PRO A 194 -13.77 -1.10 16.42
CA PRO A 194 -13.79 0.34 16.20
C PRO A 194 -13.86 0.61 14.69
N ARG A 195 -14.62 1.64 14.30
CA ARG A 195 -14.79 2.05 12.90
C ARG A 195 -14.08 3.37 12.69
N ILE A 196 -13.23 3.43 11.69
CA ILE A 196 -12.46 4.61 11.30
C ILE A 196 -12.92 5.03 9.91
N GLY A 197 -13.30 6.29 9.74
CA GLY A 197 -13.79 6.81 8.48
C GLY A 197 -14.13 8.27 8.60
#